data_AF-A0A7Y2ZTV3-F1
#
_entry.id   AF-A0A7Y2ZTV3-F1
#
_cell.length_a   1.000
_cell.length_b   1.000
_cell.length_c   1.000
_cell.angle_alpha   90.00
_cell.angle_beta   90.00
_cell.angle_gamma   90.00
#
_symmetry.space_group_name_H-M   'P 1'
#
loop_
_entity.id
_entity.type
_entity.pdbx_description
1 polymer ?
#
loop_
_entity_poly.entity_id
_entity_poly.type
_entity_poly.pdbx_seq_one_letter_code
_entity_poly.pdbx_strand_id
1 'polypeptide(L)'
;MRISYYKLLLISTLFFYSNVNSQNQTNAQRLQQLPPGNELLLKFNSLSPQAKLKAENWLNNFDFPDQDFKNIDIDDEGGVFYFDPINNKDNK
;
A
#
# COMPACT_ATOMS: atom_id res chain seq x y z
N MET A 1 -30.48 21.48 -47.26
CA MET A 1 -29.29 20.67 -46.90
C MET A 1 -29.02 20.88 -45.41
N ARG A 2 -29.20 19.86 -44.58
CA ARG A 2 -28.92 19.92 -43.13
C ARG A 2 -27.63 19.16 -42.86
N ILE A 3 -26.61 19.86 -42.38
CA ILE A 3 -25.31 19.27 -42.05
C ILE A 3 -25.43 18.74 -40.61
N SER A 4 -25.34 17.42 -40.45
CA SER A 4 -25.43 16.71 -39.17
C SER A 4 -24.10 16.74 -38.42
N TYR A 5 -24.09 17.36 -37.23
CA TYR A 5 -22.90 17.56 -36.38
C TYR A 5 -22.60 16.40 -35.42
N TYR A 6 -22.83 15.14 -35.79
CA TYR A 6 -22.71 14.00 -34.86
C TYR A 6 -21.32 13.33 -34.79
N LYS A 7 -20.23 14.01 -35.15
CA LYS A 7 -18.89 13.39 -35.25
C LYS A 7 -17.78 14.02 -34.42
N LEU A 8 -18.10 14.70 -33.33
CA LEU A 8 -17.08 15.25 -32.41
C LEU A 8 -17.48 15.05 -30.94
N LEU A 9 -17.60 13.79 -30.53
CA LEU A 9 -17.65 13.42 -29.12
C LEU A 9 -16.90 12.10 -28.93
N LEU A 10 -15.59 12.16 -29.12
CA LEU A 10 -14.68 11.07 -28.80
C LEU A 10 -13.47 11.64 -28.07
N ILE A 11 -13.22 11.05 -26.90
CA ILE A 11 -11.95 10.93 -26.17
C ILE A 11 -11.76 11.91 -24.99
N SER A 12 -11.33 11.31 -23.87
CA SER A 12 -11.13 11.85 -22.52
C SER A 12 -12.44 12.09 -21.77
N THR A 13 -12.85 11.30 -20.79
CA THR A 13 -12.08 10.88 -19.61
C THR A 13 -12.46 9.46 -19.18
N LEU A 14 -11.75 8.45 -19.69
CA LEU A 14 -11.59 7.19 -18.95
C LEU A 14 -10.41 7.37 -17.99
N PHE A 15 -10.58 8.19 -16.96
CA PHE A 15 -9.62 8.33 -15.86
C PHE A 15 -10.28 8.01 -14.53
N PHE A 16 -10.93 6.86 -14.45
CA PHE A 16 -11.21 6.22 -13.15
C PHE A 16 -11.18 4.70 -13.33
N TYR A 17 -9.98 4.15 -13.58
CA TYR A 17 -9.68 2.79 -13.12
C TYR A 17 -9.29 2.89 -11.64
N SER A 18 -10.22 3.29 -10.79
CA SER A 18 -10.11 2.95 -9.38
C SER A 18 -10.35 1.45 -9.32
N ASN A 19 -9.30 0.68 -9.06
CA ASN A 19 -9.41 -0.75 -8.81
C ASN A 19 -10.38 -0.96 -7.65
N VAL A 20 -11.60 -1.35 -7.96
CA VAL A 20 -12.61 -1.77 -6.99
C VAL A 20 -12.24 -3.20 -6.57
N ASN A 21 -11.14 -3.36 -5.83
CA ASN A 21 -10.73 -4.64 -5.23
C ASN A 21 -10.52 -4.55 -3.72
N SER A 22 -10.83 -3.40 -3.11
CA SER A 22 -10.50 -3.09 -1.71
C SER A 22 -11.40 -3.71 -0.64
N GLN A 23 -12.25 -4.71 -0.96
CA GLN A 23 -13.17 -5.24 0.06
C GLN A 23 -12.78 -6.60 0.66
N ASN A 24 -11.73 -7.28 0.18
CA ASN A 24 -11.28 -8.57 0.75
C ASN A 24 -9.76 -8.81 0.65
N GLN A 25 -8.94 -7.75 0.70
CA GLN A 25 -7.48 -7.92 0.68
C GLN A 25 -6.92 -7.78 2.09
N THR A 26 -6.13 -8.77 2.50
CA THR A 26 -5.33 -8.72 3.72
C THR A 26 -4.24 -7.65 3.61
N ASN A 27 -3.71 -7.16 4.73
CA ASN A 27 -2.64 -6.17 4.68
C ASN A 27 -1.35 -6.72 4.09
N ALA A 28 -1.08 -8.02 4.22
CA ALA A 28 0.03 -8.66 3.50
C ALA A 28 -0.16 -8.54 1.98
N GLN A 29 -1.38 -8.74 1.47
CA GLN A 29 -1.68 -8.55 0.04
C GLN A 29 -1.58 -7.08 -0.38
N ARG A 30 -2.08 -6.15 0.46
CA ARG A 30 -1.96 -4.70 0.22
C ARG A 30 -0.49 -4.24 0.21
N LEU A 31 0.35 -4.79 1.08
CA LEU A 31 1.80 -4.54 1.12
C LEU A 31 2.47 -4.94 -0.20
N GLN A 32 2.07 -6.07 -0.79
CA GLN A 32 2.60 -6.53 -2.09
C GLN A 32 2.19 -5.63 -3.27
N GLN A 33 1.21 -4.75 -3.09
CA GLN A 33 0.77 -3.80 -4.11
C GLN A 33 1.48 -2.44 -3.99
N LEU A 34 2.36 -2.25 -3.00
CA LEU A 34 3.12 -1.02 -2.86
C LEU A 34 4.06 -0.80 -4.06
N PRO A 35 4.36 0.47 -4.40
CA PRO A 35 5.26 0.76 -5.51
C PRO A 35 6.61 0.05 -5.36
N PRO A 36 7.23 -0.40 -6.48
CA PRO A 36 8.58 -0.95 -6.44
C PRO A 36 9.55 0.08 -5.86
N GLY A 37 10.46 -0.36 -4.99
CA GLY A 37 11.38 0.52 -4.26
C GLY A 37 10.83 1.09 -2.95
N ASN A 38 9.59 0.78 -2.57
CA ASN A 38 9.07 1.09 -1.24
C ASN A 38 9.88 0.35 -0.16
N GLU A 39 10.36 1.08 0.86
CA GLU A 39 11.25 0.53 1.91
C GLU A 39 10.61 -0.63 2.67
N LEU A 40 9.34 -0.51 3.04
CA LEU A 40 8.60 -1.54 3.76
C LEU A 40 8.47 -2.83 2.92
N LEU A 41 8.15 -2.69 1.63
CA LEU A 41 8.09 -3.81 0.70
C LEU A 41 9.47 -4.49 0.55
N LEU A 42 10.54 -3.71 0.47
CA LEU A 42 11.91 -4.23 0.38
C LEU A 42 12.28 -5.01 1.64
N LYS A 43 12.04 -4.44 2.84
CA LYS A 43 12.28 -5.08 4.14
C LYS A 43 11.51 -6.40 4.27
N PHE A 44 10.22 -6.38 3.94
CA PHE A 44 9.40 -7.59 3.95
C PHE A 44 9.93 -8.67 3.00
N ASN A 45 10.42 -8.29 1.83
CA ASN A 45 10.95 -9.22 0.84
C ASN A 45 12.32 -9.80 1.21
N SER A 46 13.13 -9.09 2.01
CA SER A 46 14.42 -9.58 2.50
C SER A 46 14.33 -10.52 3.70
N LEU A 47 13.16 -10.65 4.33
CA LEU A 47 12.97 -11.53 5.48
C LEU A 47 13.23 -13.00 5.15
N SER A 48 13.76 -13.73 6.14
CA SER A 48 13.75 -15.20 6.11
C SER A 48 12.32 -15.74 6.01
N PRO A 49 12.09 -16.97 5.50
CA PRO A 49 10.75 -17.53 5.41
C PRO A 49 9.97 -17.54 6.73
N GLN A 50 10.65 -17.80 7.86
CA GLN A 50 10.03 -17.79 9.18
C GLN A 50 9.66 -16.37 9.63
N ALA A 51 10.56 -15.39 9.44
CA ALA A 51 10.30 -14.00 9.75
C ALA A 51 9.16 -13.43 8.89
N LYS A 52 9.09 -13.81 7.62
CA LYS A 52 8.01 -13.42 6.71
C LYS A 52 6.64 -13.90 7.21
N LEU A 53 6.52 -15.17 7.64
CA LEU A 53 5.27 -15.69 8.22
C LEU A 53 4.85 -14.93 9.48
N LYS A 54 5.81 -14.56 10.35
CA LYS A 54 5.54 -13.75 11.54
C LYS A 54 5.01 -12.37 11.16
N ALA A 55 5.62 -11.72 10.18
CA ALA A 55 5.20 -10.42 9.69
C ALA A 55 3.82 -10.47 9.02
N GLU A 56 3.57 -11.48 8.17
CA GLU A 56 2.26 -11.72 7.54
C GLU A 56 1.16 -11.92 8.58
N ASN A 57 1.42 -12.71 9.61
CA ASN A 57 0.46 -12.93 10.69
C ASN A 57 0.12 -11.63 11.43
N TRP A 58 1.12 -10.78 11.71
CA TRP A 58 0.83 -9.47 12.29
C TRP A 58 -0.01 -8.61 11.33
N LEU A 59 0.46 -8.45 10.09
CA LEU A 59 -0.21 -7.64 9.07
C LEU A 59 -1.68 -8.04 8.92
N ASN A 60 -1.97 -9.34 8.89
CA ASN A 60 -3.32 -9.85 8.67
C ASN A 60 -4.24 -9.74 9.91
N ASN A 61 -3.69 -9.57 11.11
CA ASN A 61 -4.44 -9.47 12.36
C ASN A 61 -4.84 -8.04 12.75
N PHE A 62 -4.19 -7.04 12.17
CA PHE A 62 -4.54 -5.63 12.38
C PHE A 62 -5.30 -5.09 11.19
N ASP A 63 -6.20 -4.14 11.41
CA ASP A 63 -6.84 -3.37 10.33
C ASP A 63 -6.37 -1.93 10.43
N PHE A 64 -5.91 -1.38 9.32
CA PHE A 64 -5.41 -0.02 9.23
C PHE A 64 -5.53 0.53 7.81
N PRO A 65 -5.74 1.84 7.64
CA PRO A 65 -5.88 2.47 6.33
C PRO A 65 -4.56 2.47 5.54
N ASP A 66 -4.62 2.51 4.20
CA ASP A 66 -3.42 2.45 3.34
C ASP A 66 -2.40 3.55 3.64
N GLN A 67 -2.87 4.70 4.09
CA GLN A 67 -2.02 5.83 4.46
C GLN A 67 -1.09 5.53 5.64
N ASP A 68 -1.39 4.51 6.44
CA ASP A 68 -0.61 4.15 7.62
C ASP A 68 0.59 3.26 7.27
N PHE A 69 0.69 2.71 6.06
CA PHE A 69 1.89 1.97 5.63
C PHE A 69 3.18 2.79 5.76
N LYS A 70 3.08 4.13 5.67
CA LYS A 70 4.22 5.05 5.88
C LYS A 70 4.69 5.12 7.33
N ASN A 71 3.90 4.58 8.27
CA ASN A 71 4.12 4.55 9.70
C ASN A 71 4.35 3.12 10.21
N ILE A 72 4.47 2.13 9.31
CA ILE A 72 4.80 0.75 9.67
C ILE A 72 6.26 0.49 9.35
N ASP A 73 6.95 -0.21 10.25
CA ASP A 73 8.28 -0.75 9.99
C ASP A 73 8.35 -2.24 10.37
N ILE A 74 9.35 -2.94 9.82
CA ILE A 74 9.59 -4.36 10.02
C ILE A 74 11.07 -4.59 10.35
N ASP A 75 11.35 -5.28 11.45
CA ASP A 75 12.70 -5.72 11.81
C ASP A 75 13.13 -7.00 11.07
N ASP A 76 14.42 -7.33 11.15
CA ASP A 76 15.00 -8.51 10.49
C ASP A 76 14.45 -9.86 11.02
N GLU A 77 13.81 -9.86 12.20
CA GLU A 77 13.16 -11.03 12.80
C GLU A 77 11.67 -11.13 12.44
N GLY A 78 11.15 -10.22 11.60
CA GLY A 78 9.75 -10.16 11.19
C GLY A 78 8.80 -9.58 12.24
N GLY A 79 9.33 -8.85 13.23
CA GLY A 79 8.55 -8.00 14.12
C GLY A 79 8.03 -6.78 13.36
N VAL A 80 6.72 -6.54 13.42
CA VAL A 80 6.06 -5.42 12.75
C VAL A 80 5.52 -4.45 13.80
N PHE A 81 5.75 -3.16 13.62
CA PHE A 81 5.36 -2.14 14.59
C PHE A 81 5.04 -0.80 13.92
N TYR A 82 4.22 -0.01 14.61
CA TYR A 82 4.01 1.39 14.26
C TYR A 82 5.21 2.22 14.71
N PHE A 83 5.72 3.07 13.83
CA PHE A 83 6.65 4.12 14.17
C PHE A 83 5.99 5.49 13.96
N ASP A 84 6.12 6.34 14.98
CA ASP A 84 5.74 7.75 14.90
C ASP A 84 7.02 8.59 14.83
N PRO A 85 7.30 9.28 13.71
CA PRO A 85 8.47 10.15 13.61
C PRO A 85 8.40 11.38 14.52
N ILE A 86 7.27 11.64 15.21
CA ILE A 86 7.08 12.86 16.02
C ILE A 86 7.89 12.84 17.33
N ASN A 87 8.40 11.69 17.79
CA ASN A 87 9.06 11.61 19.10
C ASN A 87 10.59 11.79 19.10
N ASN A 88 11.14 12.61 18.19
CA ASN A 88 12.56 12.98 18.20
C ASN A 88 12.76 14.51 18.25
N LYS A 89 12.07 15.18 19.19
CA LYS A 89 12.21 16.62 19.44
C LYS A 89 12.65 16.99 20.87
N ASP A 90 13.08 16.03 21.68
CA ASP A 90 13.38 16.29 23.11
C ASP A 90 14.84 16.05 23.50
N ASN A 91 15.82 16.27 22.61
CA ASN A 91 17.23 16.28 23.00
C ASN A 91 18.04 17.31 22.19
N LYS A 92 17.88 18.60 22.51
CA LYS A 92 18.96 19.59 22.32
C LYS A 92 18.89 20.69 23.36
#